data_AF-A0A0Q5UW51-F1
#
_entry.id   AF-A0A0Q5UW51-F1
#
_cell.length_a   1.000
_cell.length_b   1.000
_cell.length_c   1.000
_cell.angle_alpha   90.00
_cell.angle_beta   90.00
_cell.angle_gamma   90.00
#
_symmetry.space_group_name_H-M   'P 1'
#
loop_
_entity.id
_entity.type
_entity.pdbx_description
1 polymer ?
#
loop_
_entity_poly.entity_id
_entity_poly.type
_entity_poly.pdbx_seq_one_letter_code
_entity_poly.pdbx_strand_id
1 'polypeptide(L)'
;MGFWESTALVAEHNRFLRKARSSWSDARVLDVSRLRPGELAETKTKTGEIIQSAWGEASLLVIKDPRICRFAPFFVETLNGLEIETKVVLALRSPQSVIASLQAREGMGADYGRLLWLRHMIAAEQASRGLPRIAVDYDNLIEDWRSAIPALSDIIGVAWSPDDSQQKSIDAFLKPQLRHHTTIADATRGPLHNTVDRVWRGLSALTAEDDFEARRELSRAYDRFEEKPWLDGDTVHSEMRRLLAKARAGWKSDDRAGDGSLGVHAIVPLSPAGPQSSAYIRLVQPLTDPEAESRVRLSVDGWTGSLPDCDVCIVQRAALPDENAAGALLATLERRDVPLVVDLDDDFNAMSSGQVEAGGYSDRLAALDLLLAASREVWFSSHTLAATRPSVDDRALVLPNTIDPRLWRDWRRHSTPDAHTRTSFLYMGTGTHAEDFAVIRPHLEGLWLEREGQFDVTVIGVATEIEPAPWLTHIQPPPESRAYPKFVAWLREQGPFDIGLAPLANTAFNNAKSDIKLLDYSALGLGSLVSDCPAYQADPVFRSALVGDWPKSLREALDQPQVRRNQAAVAAAHTWLNRTVSFTAVKMLERLEALTSRTQTSSARLSLSGG
;
A
#
# COMPACT_ATOMS: atom_id res chain seq x y z
N MET A 1 19.91 -11.07 15.85
CA MET A 1 20.98 -10.63 14.93
C MET A 1 20.38 -9.60 13.99
N GLY A 2 21.02 -8.43 13.87
CA GLY A 2 20.52 -7.24 13.14
C GLY A 2 20.61 -7.36 11.62
N PHE A 3 19.99 -6.39 10.94
CA PHE A 3 20.02 -6.22 9.48
C PHE A 3 21.43 -5.83 9.04
N TRP A 4 22.15 -6.75 8.39
CA TRP A 4 23.49 -6.53 7.83
C TRP A 4 23.48 -6.44 6.30
N GLU A 5 22.28 -6.33 5.72
CA GLU A 5 22.17 -6.11 4.28
C GLU A 5 22.68 -4.71 3.92
N SER A 6 23.29 -4.58 2.74
CA SER A 6 23.55 -3.26 2.17
C SER A 6 22.22 -2.54 2.00
N THR A 7 22.04 -1.42 2.71
CA THR A 7 20.80 -0.64 2.69
C THR A 7 20.47 -0.15 1.29
N ALA A 8 21.49 0.18 0.49
CA ALA A 8 21.36 0.54 -0.91
C ALA A 8 20.86 -0.64 -1.76
N LEU A 9 21.39 -1.85 -1.56
CA LEU A 9 20.90 -3.04 -2.26
C LEU A 9 19.46 -3.37 -1.87
N VAL A 10 19.11 -3.31 -0.58
CA VAL A 10 17.74 -3.55 -0.12
C VAL A 10 16.77 -2.54 -0.73
N ALA A 11 17.15 -1.26 -0.78
CA ALA A 11 16.35 -0.22 -1.41
C ALA A 11 16.13 -0.50 -2.91
N GLU A 12 17.19 -0.89 -3.63
CA GLU A 12 17.09 -1.25 -5.04
C GLU A 12 16.26 -2.51 -5.28
N HIS A 13 16.43 -3.56 -4.47
CA HIS A 13 15.64 -4.79 -4.56
C HIS A 13 14.15 -4.53 -4.29
N ASN A 14 13.83 -3.69 -3.30
CA ASN A 14 12.45 -3.26 -3.07
C ASN A 14 11.94 -2.42 -4.26
N ARG A 15 12.76 -1.55 -4.85
CA ARG A 15 12.41 -0.78 -6.06
C ARG A 15 12.11 -1.70 -7.24
N PHE A 16 12.95 -2.70 -7.47
CA PHE A 16 12.76 -3.70 -8.51
C PHE A 16 11.47 -4.51 -8.30
N LEU A 17 11.24 -5.02 -7.08
CA LEU A 17 10.02 -5.75 -6.74
C LEU A 17 8.78 -4.87 -6.99
N ARG A 18 8.84 -3.57 -6.66
CA ARG A 18 7.78 -2.60 -6.97
C ARG A 18 7.57 -2.43 -8.48
N LYS A 19 8.63 -2.26 -9.29
CA LYS A 19 8.54 -2.21 -10.76
C LYS A 19 7.86 -3.48 -11.31
N ALA A 20 8.21 -4.64 -10.75
CA ALA A 20 7.61 -5.94 -11.07
C ALA A 20 6.26 -6.20 -10.38
N ARG A 21 5.69 -5.21 -9.68
CA ARG A 21 4.36 -5.27 -9.06
C ARG A 21 4.22 -6.38 -8.00
N SER A 22 5.28 -6.57 -7.23
CA SER A 22 5.42 -7.59 -6.18
C SER A 22 6.08 -7.00 -4.93
N SER A 23 6.25 -7.82 -3.90
CA SER A 23 6.96 -7.46 -2.65
C SER A 23 7.71 -8.67 -2.11
N TRP A 24 8.51 -8.47 -1.06
CA TRP A 24 9.18 -9.58 -0.38
C TRP A 24 8.17 -10.57 0.24
N SER A 25 7.03 -10.06 0.70
CA SER A 25 5.94 -10.83 1.30
C SER A 25 4.91 -11.30 0.28
N ASP A 26 5.12 -11.14 -1.01
CA ASP A 26 4.17 -11.63 -2.01
C ASP A 26 4.32 -13.15 -2.19
N ALA A 27 3.30 -13.91 -1.84
CA ALA A 27 3.33 -15.37 -1.97
C ALA A 27 3.27 -15.86 -3.42
N ARG A 28 3.05 -14.99 -4.41
CA ARG A 28 3.04 -15.34 -5.84
C ARG A 28 4.47 -15.40 -6.39
N VAL A 29 4.63 -16.19 -7.45
CA VAL A 29 5.86 -16.20 -8.26
C VAL A 29 6.07 -14.80 -8.83
N LEU A 30 7.32 -14.33 -8.82
CA LEU A 30 7.67 -13.05 -9.41
C LEU A 30 7.50 -13.10 -10.93
N ASP A 31 6.66 -12.21 -11.45
CA ASP A 31 6.37 -12.10 -12.87
C ASP A 31 7.13 -10.94 -13.50
N VAL A 32 8.32 -11.25 -14.04
CA VAL A 32 9.20 -10.25 -14.68
C VAL A 32 8.65 -9.70 -15.99
N SER A 33 7.64 -10.34 -16.60
CA SER A 33 6.99 -9.84 -17.82
C SER A 33 6.22 -8.54 -17.59
N ARG A 34 5.97 -8.19 -16.32
CA ARG A 34 5.31 -6.95 -15.90
C ARG A 34 6.19 -5.71 -15.98
N LEU A 35 7.50 -5.89 -16.19
CA LEU A 35 8.45 -4.80 -16.34
C LEU A 35 8.29 -4.13 -17.70
N ARG A 36 8.45 -2.81 -17.73
CA ARG A 36 8.52 -2.04 -18.99
C ARG A 36 9.81 -2.37 -19.74
N PRO A 37 9.84 -2.22 -21.08
CA PRO A 37 11.06 -2.38 -21.86
C PRO A 37 12.21 -1.57 -21.27
N GLY A 38 13.34 -2.23 -21.01
CA GLY A 38 14.54 -1.60 -20.44
C GLY A 38 14.63 -1.56 -18.91
N GLU A 39 13.53 -1.74 -18.16
CA GLU A 39 13.57 -1.64 -16.69
C GLU A 39 14.40 -2.74 -16.03
N LEU A 40 14.38 -3.95 -16.59
CA LEU A 40 15.23 -5.03 -16.10
C LEU A 40 16.71 -4.68 -16.31
N ALA A 41 17.08 -4.16 -17.48
CA ALA A 41 18.46 -3.77 -17.79
C ALA A 41 18.91 -2.58 -16.92
N GLU A 42 18.04 -1.59 -16.71
CA GLU A 42 18.28 -0.47 -15.79
C GLU A 42 18.51 -0.97 -14.35
N THR A 43 17.68 -1.91 -13.89
CA THR A 43 17.83 -2.51 -12.56
C THR A 43 19.16 -3.25 -12.45
N LYS A 44 19.53 -4.08 -13.43
CA LYS A 44 20.83 -4.78 -13.44
C LYS A 44 21.99 -3.80 -13.38
N THR A 45 21.93 -2.74 -14.19
CA THR A 45 22.94 -1.67 -14.20
C THR A 45 23.05 -1.02 -12.82
N LYS A 46 21.91 -0.65 -12.22
CA LYS A 46 21.91 0.04 -10.92
C LYS A 46 22.41 -0.87 -9.79
N THR A 47 22.00 -2.13 -9.79
CA THR A 47 22.50 -3.13 -8.85
C THR A 47 24.01 -3.30 -8.99
N GLY A 48 24.54 -3.34 -10.22
CA GLY A 48 25.97 -3.43 -10.45
C GLY A 48 26.75 -2.22 -9.95
N GLU A 49 26.25 -1.00 -10.20
CA GLU A 49 26.83 0.23 -9.63
C GLU A 49 26.89 0.18 -8.10
N ILE A 50 25.82 -0.29 -7.45
CA ILE A 50 25.75 -0.40 -5.99
C ILE A 50 26.78 -1.43 -5.49
N ILE A 51 26.90 -2.58 -6.16
CA ILE A 51 27.87 -3.63 -5.78
C ILE A 51 29.31 -3.10 -5.92
N GLN A 52 29.65 -2.50 -7.06
CA GLN A 52 30.97 -1.90 -7.28
C GLN A 52 31.27 -0.79 -6.26
N SER A 53 30.29 0.06 -5.96
CA SER A 53 30.46 1.12 -4.97
C SER A 53 30.65 0.60 -3.54
N ALA A 54 30.04 -0.53 -3.19
CA ALA A 54 30.05 -1.05 -1.82
C ALA A 54 31.24 -1.99 -1.54
N TRP A 55 31.72 -2.73 -2.54
CA TRP A 55 32.81 -3.71 -2.37
C TRP A 55 34.08 -3.40 -3.17
N GLY A 56 34.04 -2.49 -4.16
CA GLY A 56 35.20 -2.09 -4.95
C GLY A 56 35.95 -3.29 -5.56
N GLU A 57 37.28 -3.30 -5.39
CA GLU A 57 38.18 -4.36 -5.87
C GLU A 57 38.34 -5.52 -4.88
N ALA A 58 37.39 -5.75 -3.98
CA ALA A 58 37.47 -6.85 -3.02
C ALA A 58 37.51 -8.21 -3.73
N SER A 59 38.51 -9.02 -3.43
CA SER A 59 38.68 -10.36 -4.02
C SER A 59 37.66 -11.39 -3.53
N LEU A 60 36.93 -11.08 -2.47
CA LEU A 60 35.85 -11.89 -1.93
C LEU A 60 34.78 -10.97 -1.32
N LEU A 61 33.53 -11.20 -1.68
CA LEU A 61 32.38 -10.44 -1.16
C LEU A 61 31.25 -11.38 -0.77
N VAL A 62 30.51 -10.99 0.26
CA VAL A 62 29.33 -11.71 0.75
C VAL A 62 28.13 -10.79 0.62
N ILE A 63 27.20 -11.16 -0.25
CA ILE A 63 25.93 -10.46 -0.39
C ILE A 63 24.85 -11.30 0.25
N LYS A 64 24.20 -10.72 1.26
CA LYS A 64 23.01 -11.30 1.89
C LYS A 64 21.85 -10.33 1.70
N ASP A 65 20.80 -10.80 1.04
CA ASP A 65 19.45 -10.23 1.11
C ASP A 65 18.44 -11.37 0.92
N PRO A 66 17.54 -11.64 1.89
CA PRO A 66 16.53 -12.68 1.77
C PRO A 66 15.63 -12.56 0.54
N ARG A 67 15.53 -11.39 -0.08
CA ARG A 67 14.72 -11.13 -1.28
C ARG A 67 15.32 -11.73 -2.54
N ILE A 68 16.65 -11.91 -2.58
CA ILE A 68 17.36 -12.38 -3.78
C ILE A 68 16.80 -13.71 -4.27
N CYS A 69 16.36 -14.60 -3.38
CA CYS A 69 15.80 -15.88 -3.80
C CYS A 69 14.59 -15.74 -4.73
N ARG A 70 13.82 -14.65 -4.65
CA ARG A 70 12.66 -14.41 -5.52
C ARG A 70 13.05 -14.13 -6.96
N PHE A 71 14.31 -13.80 -7.19
CA PHE A 71 14.77 -13.24 -8.44
C PHE A 71 16.24 -13.54 -8.75
N ALA A 72 16.74 -14.61 -8.15
CA ALA A 72 18.13 -15.02 -8.21
C ALA A 72 18.67 -15.17 -9.64
N PRO A 73 17.93 -15.69 -10.65
CA PRO A 73 18.45 -15.80 -12.02
C PRO A 73 18.99 -14.47 -12.58
N PHE A 74 18.25 -13.36 -12.45
CA PHE A 74 18.74 -12.07 -12.95
C PHE A 74 19.90 -11.54 -12.09
N PHE A 75 19.88 -11.82 -10.79
CA PHE A 75 20.92 -11.34 -9.88
C PHE A 75 22.26 -12.01 -10.20
N VAL A 76 22.24 -13.32 -10.46
CA VAL A 76 23.38 -14.10 -10.94
C VAL A 76 23.85 -13.58 -12.30
N GLU A 77 22.95 -13.30 -13.24
CA GLU A 77 23.31 -12.67 -14.52
C GLU A 77 23.98 -11.30 -14.32
N THR A 78 23.57 -10.54 -13.30
CA THR A 78 24.18 -9.24 -12.97
C THR A 78 25.60 -9.43 -12.46
N LEU A 79 25.82 -10.38 -11.54
CA LEU A 79 27.15 -10.71 -11.01
C LEU A 79 28.08 -11.22 -12.12
N ASN A 80 27.59 -12.11 -12.98
CA ASN A 80 28.35 -12.60 -14.13
C ASN A 80 28.75 -11.47 -15.09
N GLY A 81 27.87 -10.48 -15.32
CA GLY A 81 28.18 -9.31 -16.12
C GLY A 81 29.22 -8.37 -15.51
N LEU A 82 29.49 -8.51 -14.20
CA LEU A 82 30.57 -7.83 -13.48
C LEU A 82 31.81 -8.73 -13.32
N GLU A 83 31.84 -9.88 -13.99
CA GLU A 83 32.91 -10.89 -13.88
C GLU A 83 33.09 -11.44 -12.46
N ILE A 84 32.02 -11.42 -11.64
CA ILE A 84 32.00 -11.96 -10.28
C ILE A 84 31.48 -13.41 -10.33
N GLU A 85 32.34 -14.36 -9.96
CA GLU A 85 31.94 -15.76 -9.79
C GLU A 85 30.92 -15.90 -8.65
N THR A 86 29.73 -16.43 -8.97
CA THR A 86 28.67 -16.61 -7.97
C THR A 86 28.78 -17.99 -7.31
N LYS A 87 28.92 -17.99 -5.98
CA LYS A 87 28.86 -19.19 -5.14
C LYS A 87 27.75 -19.03 -4.10
N VAL A 88 26.98 -20.09 -3.86
CA VAL A 88 25.75 -20.00 -3.06
C VAL A 88 25.89 -20.72 -1.72
N VAL A 89 25.59 -20.02 -0.63
CA VAL A 89 25.43 -20.61 0.70
C VAL A 89 23.94 -20.60 1.05
N LEU A 90 23.29 -21.77 1.01
CA LEU A 90 21.91 -21.93 1.44
C LEU A 90 21.88 -22.05 2.97
N ALA A 91 21.63 -20.93 3.65
CA ALA A 91 21.43 -20.90 5.10
C ALA A 91 20.02 -21.42 5.46
N LEU A 92 19.93 -22.70 5.79
CA LEU A 92 18.70 -23.38 6.11
C LEU A 92 18.30 -23.13 7.55
N ARG A 93 17.13 -22.53 7.75
CA ARG A 93 16.57 -22.31 9.09
C ARG A 93 15.27 -23.06 9.23
N SER A 94 15.08 -23.68 10.40
CA SER A 94 13.87 -24.44 10.70
C SER A 94 12.62 -23.59 10.44
N PRO A 95 11.60 -24.14 9.73
CA PRO A 95 10.41 -23.38 9.38
C PRO A 95 9.70 -22.82 10.62
N GLN A 96 9.68 -23.57 11.71
CA GLN A 96 9.08 -23.15 12.98
C GLN A 96 9.74 -21.87 13.53
N SER A 97 11.07 -21.79 13.47
CA SER A 97 11.84 -20.62 13.92
C SER A 97 11.57 -19.40 13.05
N VAL A 98 11.45 -19.59 11.73
CA VAL A 98 11.10 -18.50 10.79
C VAL A 98 9.67 -18.01 11.00
N ILE A 99 8.69 -18.91 11.14
CA ILE A 99 7.28 -18.57 11.35
C ILE A 99 7.11 -17.80 12.66
N ALA A 100 7.72 -18.27 13.76
CA ALA A 100 7.65 -17.59 15.04
C ALA A 100 8.29 -16.18 14.97
N SER A 101 9.38 -16.04 14.23
CA SER A 101 10.03 -14.74 14.01
C SER A 101 9.14 -13.79 13.19
N LEU A 102 8.51 -14.28 12.11
CA LEU A 102 7.57 -13.49 11.31
C LEU A 102 6.33 -13.10 12.12
N GLN A 103 5.84 -13.99 12.98
CA GLN A 103 4.73 -13.69 13.88
C GLN A 103 5.09 -12.62 14.91
N ALA A 104 6.28 -12.70 15.52
CA ALA A 104 6.73 -11.72 16.49
C ALA A 104 7.00 -10.34 15.86
N ARG A 105 7.62 -10.31 14.67
CA ARG A 105 8.06 -9.07 14.01
C ARG A 105 6.95 -8.39 13.20
N GLU A 106 6.21 -9.16 12.41
CA GLU A 106 5.21 -8.66 11.45
C GLU A 106 3.77 -8.93 11.90
N GLY A 107 3.61 -9.58 13.06
CA GLY A 107 2.33 -10.13 13.52
C GLY A 107 1.87 -11.36 12.73
N MET A 108 2.60 -11.80 11.71
CA MET A 108 2.12 -12.71 10.66
C MET A 108 1.49 -14.01 11.17
N GLY A 109 0.38 -14.42 10.54
CA GLY A 109 -0.29 -15.68 10.80
C GLY A 109 0.55 -16.88 10.38
N ALA A 110 0.47 -17.96 11.15
CA ALA A 110 1.37 -19.10 11.01
C ALA A 110 1.32 -19.77 9.62
N ASP A 111 0.13 -19.95 9.03
CA ASP A 111 0.00 -20.56 7.69
C ASP A 111 0.56 -19.68 6.58
N TYR A 112 0.45 -18.35 6.69
CA TYR A 112 1.06 -17.45 5.72
C TYR A 112 2.57 -17.39 5.89
N GLY A 113 3.07 -17.44 7.14
CA GLY A 113 4.49 -17.65 7.42
C GLY A 113 5.02 -18.94 6.77
N ARG A 114 4.27 -20.06 6.85
CA ARG A 114 4.61 -21.33 6.18
C ARG A 114 4.66 -21.17 4.66
N LEU A 115 3.69 -20.47 4.09
CA LEU A 115 3.62 -20.21 2.65
C LEU A 115 4.80 -19.37 2.16
N LEU A 116 5.13 -18.28 2.86
CA LEU A 116 6.29 -17.46 2.52
C LEU A 116 7.59 -18.24 2.66
N TRP A 117 7.74 -19.03 3.72
CA TRP A 117 8.91 -19.88 3.90
C TRP A 117 9.06 -20.86 2.73
N LEU A 118 7.98 -21.57 2.34
CA LEU A 118 7.99 -22.47 1.19
C LEU A 118 8.41 -21.73 -0.09
N ARG A 119 7.77 -20.59 -0.41
CA ARG A 119 8.07 -19.82 -1.63
C ARG A 119 9.54 -19.38 -1.69
N HIS A 120 10.08 -18.87 -0.59
CA HIS A 120 11.46 -18.37 -0.56
C HIS A 120 12.47 -19.52 -0.63
N MET A 121 12.27 -20.59 0.14
CA MET A 121 13.23 -21.70 0.19
C MET A 121 13.22 -22.53 -1.08
N ILE A 122 12.05 -22.75 -1.69
CA ILE A 122 11.94 -23.43 -2.99
C ILE A 122 12.65 -22.62 -4.06
N ALA A 123 12.40 -21.31 -4.14
CA ALA A 123 13.02 -20.45 -5.14
C ALA A 123 14.55 -20.35 -4.96
N ALA A 124 15.03 -20.25 -3.71
CA ALA A 124 16.46 -20.25 -3.39
C ALA A 124 17.15 -21.55 -3.83
N GLU A 125 16.53 -22.69 -3.51
CA GLU A 125 17.09 -23.99 -3.86
C GLU A 125 17.07 -24.19 -5.38
N GLN A 126 15.94 -23.97 -6.06
CA GLN A 126 15.84 -24.16 -7.51
C GLN A 126 16.83 -23.27 -8.28
N ALA A 127 16.92 -21.98 -7.93
CA ALA A 127 17.79 -21.05 -8.63
C ALA A 127 19.28 -21.28 -8.39
N SER A 128 19.65 -22.05 -7.35
CA SER A 128 21.03 -22.43 -7.08
C SER A 128 21.45 -23.73 -7.78
N ARG A 129 20.50 -24.51 -8.35
CA ARG A 129 20.82 -25.74 -9.09
C ARG A 129 21.60 -25.39 -10.36
N GLY A 130 22.90 -25.67 -10.36
CA GLY A 130 23.80 -25.33 -11.47
C GLY A 130 24.89 -24.32 -11.09
N LEU A 131 24.84 -23.78 -9.87
CA LEU A 131 25.92 -23.00 -9.28
C LEU A 131 26.69 -23.85 -8.26
N PRO A 132 27.98 -23.56 -8.01
CA PRO A 132 28.67 -24.05 -6.83
C PRO A 132 27.86 -23.65 -5.59
N ARG A 133 27.40 -24.64 -4.80
CA ARG A 133 26.57 -24.38 -3.63
C ARG A 133 26.87 -25.33 -2.48
N ILE A 134 26.62 -24.84 -1.27
CA ILE A 134 26.53 -25.65 -0.05
C ILE A 134 25.24 -25.31 0.69
N ALA A 135 24.71 -26.27 1.43
CA ALA A 135 23.65 -26.03 2.41
C ALA A 135 24.22 -26.13 3.81
N VAL A 136 23.88 -25.14 4.64
CA VAL A 136 24.31 -25.09 6.05
C VAL A 136 23.08 -24.93 6.92
N ASP A 137 22.97 -25.78 7.93
CA ASP A 137 21.97 -25.61 8.97
C ASP A 137 22.35 -24.38 9.81
N TYR A 138 21.48 -23.38 9.81
CA TYR A 138 21.69 -22.12 10.51
C TYR A 138 21.77 -22.32 12.03
N ASP A 139 20.97 -23.22 12.59
CA ASP A 139 20.95 -23.45 14.03
C ASP A 139 22.28 -24.10 14.46
N ASN A 140 22.78 -25.08 13.70
CA ASN A 140 24.12 -25.65 13.91
C ASN A 140 25.23 -24.62 13.66
N LEU A 141 25.11 -23.76 12.65
CA LEU A 141 26.10 -22.72 12.36
C LEU A 141 26.23 -21.72 13.53
N ILE A 142 25.13 -21.40 14.22
CA ILE A 142 25.18 -20.50 15.38
C ILE A 142 25.71 -21.21 16.64
N GLU A 143 25.50 -22.52 16.78
CA GLU A 143 26.04 -23.31 17.91
C GLU A 143 27.52 -23.58 17.76
N ASP A 144 27.92 -24.05 16.57
CA ASP A 144 29.27 -24.45 16.24
C ASP A 144 29.61 -24.03 14.81
N TRP A 145 29.88 -22.73 14.65
CA TRP A 145 30.28 -22.17 13.37
C TRP A 145 31.60 -22.77 12.84
N ARG A 146 32.42 -23.36 13.72
CA ARG A 146 33.71 -23.97 13.34
C ARG A 146 33.50 -25.21 12.48
N SER A 147 32.45 -25.98 12.75
CA SER A 147 32.08 -27.14 11.93
C SER A 147 31.77 -26.79 10.47
N ALA A 148 31.35 -25.55 10.18
CA ALA A 148 31.03 -25.09 8.84
C ALA A 148 32.24 -24.55 8.06
N ILE A 149 33.37 -24.25 8.74
CA ILE A 149 34.56 -23.66 8.11
C ILE A 149 35.11 -24.52 6.97
N PRO A 150 35.25 -25.86 7.09
CA PRO A 150 35.82 -26.65 6.01
C PRO A 150 34.97 -26.56 4.73
N ALA A 151 33.66 -26.77 4.85
CA ALA A 151 32.74 -26.68 3.70
C ALA A 151 32.70 -25.27 3.10
N LEU A 152 32.74 -24.23 3.94
CA LEU A 152 32.84 -22.84 3.49
C LEU A 152 34.17 -22.56 2.78
N SER A 153 35.29 -23.07 3.30
CA SER A 153 36.62 -22.92 2.71
C SER A 153 36.72 -23.58 1.34
N ASP A 154 36.15 -24.79 1.23
CA ASP A 154 36.12 -25.56 0.00
C ASP A 154 35.30 -24.85 -1.07
N ILE A 155 34.09 -24.37 -0.75
CA ILE A 155 33.28 -23.65 -1.73
C ILE A 155 33.94 -22.32 -2.11
N ILE A 156 34.35 -21.49 -1.15
CA ILE A 156 34.95 -20.18 -1.47
C ILE A 156 36.31 -20.34 -2.19
N GLY A 157 36.97 -21.48 -2.05
CA GLY A 157 38.28 -21.76 -2.65
C GLY A 157 39.44 -21.07 -1.90
N VAL A 158 39.21 -20.69 -0.65
CA VAL A 158 40.19 -20.02 0.23
C VAL A 158 40.24 -20.80 1.53
N ALA A 159 41.45 -21.20 1.94
CA ALA A 159 41.66 -21.82 3.24
C ALA A 159 41.35 -20.79 4.33
N TRP A 160 40.14 -20.85 4.89
CA TRP A 160 39.73 -19.97 5.98
C TRP A 160 40.05 -20.66 7.30
N SER A 161 40.88 -20.05 8.13
CA SER A 161 41.28 -20.59 9.44
C SER A 161 41.45 -19.42 10.40
N PRO A 162 40.37 -19.02 11.10
CA PRO A 162 40.42 -17.87 11.99
C PRO A 162 41.37 -18.12 13.17
N ASP A 163 42.20 -17.13 13.48
CA ASP A 163 43.07 -17.18 14.66
C ASP A 163 42.26 -17.09 15.97
N ASP A 164 42.90 -17.31 17.12
CA ASP A 164 42.25 -17.30 18.43
C ASP A 164 41.51 -15.98 18.75
N SER A 165 42.00 -14.85 18.24
CA SER A 165 41.38 -13.54 18.45
C SER A 165 40.11 -13.41 17.62
N GLN A 166 40.17 -13.81 16.34
CA GLN A 166 39.02 -13.84 15.44
C GLN A 166 37.97 -14.83 15.93
N GLN A 167 38.38 -16.01 16.39
CA GLN A 167 37.49 -16.99 16.99
C GLN A 167 36.73 -16.43 18.19
N LYS A 168 37.44 -15.77 19.13
CA LYS A 168 36.79 -15.09 20.27
C LYS A 168 35.86 -13.97 19.84
N SER A 169 36.23 -13.21 18.82
CA SER A 169 35.37 -12.15 18.27
C SER A 169 34.09 -12.71 17.65
N ILE A 170 34.19 -13.84 16.94
CA ILE A 170 33.03 -14.53 16.36
C ILE A 170 32.15 -15.09 17.48
N ASP A 171 32.73 -15.77 18.47
CA ASP A 171 32.00 -16.32 19.62
C ASP A 171 31.29 -15.21 20.44
N ALA A 172 31.90 -14.04 20.60
CA ALA A 172 31.28 -12.90 21.29
C ALA A 172 30.18 -12.22 20.44
N PHE A 173 30.30 -12.29 19.12
CA PHE A 173 29.35 -11.73 18.18
C PHE A 173 28.10 -12.60 18.06
N LEU A 174 28.28 -13.92 17.94
CA LEU A 174 27.20 -14.88 17.95
C LEU A 174 26.61 -14.89 19.35
N LYS A 175 25.32 -14.55 19.47
CA LYS A 175 24.60 -14.55 20.75
C LYS A 175 23.58 -15.68 20.77
N PRO A 176 23.98 -16.93 21.10
CA PRO A 176 23.05 -18.05 21.21
C PRO A 176 21.89 -17.76 22.17
N GLN A 177 22.08 -16.91 23.19
CA GLN A 177 21.02 -16.60 24.17
C GLN A 177 19.89 -15.70 23.62
N LEU A 178 20.05 -15.09 22.43
CA LEU A 178 18.96 -14.36 21.74
C LEU A 178 17.96 -15.31 21.03
N ARG A 179 18.04 -16.61 21.32
CA ARG A 179 17.02 -17.61 21.03
C ARG A 179 15.78 -17.36 21.88
N HIS A 180 14.98 -16.38 21.49
CA HIS A 180 13.57 -16.37 21.88
C HIS A 180 12.86 -17.10 20.77
N HIS A 181 12.39 -18.33 21.00
CA HIS A 181 11.13 -18.88 20.44
C HIS A 181 10.93 -20.31 20.98
N THR A 182 10.26 -20.38 22.13
CA THR A 182 9.64 -21.60 22.65
C THR A 182 8.61 -22.10 21.65
N THR A 183 8.57 -23.42 21.43
CA THR A 183 7.64 -24.11 20.54
C THR A 183 6.21 -23.63 20.74
N ILE A 184 5.66 -22.88 19.76
CA ILE A 184 4.24 -22.50 19.77
C ILE A 184 3.44 -23.75 19.43
N ALA A 185 2.51 -24.16 20.30
CA ALA A 185 1.72 -25.39 20.16
C ALA A 185 0.90 -25.46 18.85
N ASP A 186 0.56 -24.31 18.24
CA ASP A 186 -0.13 -24.21 16.94
C ASP A 186 0.79 -24.40 15.71
N ALA A 187 2.11 -24.50 15.88
CA ALA A 187 3.05 -24.71 14.78
C ALA A 187 2.90 -26.09 14.10
N THR A 188 2.22 -27.04 14.74
CA THR A 188 2.06 -28.43 14.28
C THR A 188 0.75 -28.71 13.55
N ARG A 189 -0.08 -27.69 13.29
CA ARG A 189 -1.37 -27.83 12.58
C ARG A 189 -1.51 -26.79 11.47
N GLY A 190 -2.08 -27.20 10.33
CA GLY A 190 -2.37 -26.32 9.18
C GLY A 190 -2.29 -27.04 7.83
N PRO A 191 -2.96 -26.53 6.78
CA PRO A 191 -3.04 -27.18 5.46
C PRO A 191 -1.68 -27.34 4.76
N LEU A 192 -0.68 -26.55 5.16
CA LEU A 192 0.67 -26.57 4.58
C LEU A 192 1.68 -27.35 5.40
N HIS A 193 1.34 -27.81 6.61
CA HIS A 193 2.29 -28.45 7.53
C HIS A 193 3.01 -29.64 6.88
N ASN A 194 2.28 -30.59 6.31
CA ASN A 194 2.87 -31.76 5.64
C ASN A 194 3.77 -31.40 4.46
N THR A 195 3.50 -30.27 3.79
CA THR A 195 4.30 -29.79 2.65
C THR A 195 5.58 -29.15 3.15
N VAL A 196 5.48 -28.29 4.18
CA VAL A 196 6.62 -27.70 4.89
C VAL A 196 7.55 -28.79 5.41
N ASP A 197 7.03 -29.81 6.10
CA ASP A 197 7.86 -30.87 6.69
C ASP A 197 8.58 -31.73 5.63
N ARG A 198 7.96 -31.94 4.47
CA ARG A 198 8.59 -32.65 3.34
C ARG A 198 9.69 -31.81 2.72
N VAL A 199 9.43 -30.53 2.45
CA VAL A 199 10.42 -29.60 1.88
C VAL A 199 11.57 -29.41 2.87
N TRP A 200 11.28 -29.24 4.16
CA TRP A 200 12.30 -29.11 5.20
C TRP A 200 13.20 -30.34 5.27
N ARG A 201 12.64 -31.55 5.33
CA ARG A 201 13.45 -32.79 5.34
C ARG A 201 14.35 -32.90 4.10
N GLY A 202 13.82 -32.58 2.92
CA GLY A 202 14.61 -32.59 1.69
C GLY A 202 15.72 -31.54 1.70
N LEU A 203 15.44 -30.31 2.16
CA LEU A 203 16.45 -29.25 2.27
C LEU A 203 17.51 -29.61 3.30
N SER A 204 17.12 -30.12 4.48
CA SER A 204 18.06 -30.57 5.51
C SER A 204 18.96 -31.70 5.01
N ALA A 205 18.46 -32.61 4.16
CA ALA A 205 19.29 -33.67 3.57
C ALA A 205 20.44 -33.11 2.72
N LEU A 206 20.26 -31.94 2.09
CA LEU A 206 21.32 -31.26 1.33
C LEU A 206 22.52 -30.84 2.20
N THR A 207 22.36 -30.75 3.52
CA THR A 207 23.47 -30.44 4.43
C THR A 207 24.45 -31.61 4.59
N ALA A 208 23.97 -32.84 4.32
CA ALA A 208 24.80 -34.04 4.34
C ALA A 208 25.31 -34.36 2.93
N GLU A 209 24.39 -34.43 1.96
CA GLU A 209 24.72 -34.76 0.57
C GLU A 209 23.73 -34.11 -0.40
N ASP A 210 24.25 -33.34 -1.36
CA ASP A 210 23.48 -32.65 -2.40
C ASP A 210 23.60 -33.40 -3.74
N ASP A 211 23.03 -34.61 -3.78
CA ASP A 211 23.06 -35.49 -4.95
C ASP A 211 21.81 -35.40 -5.83
N PHE A 212 21.77 -36.22 -6.88
CA PHE A 212 20.64 -36.27 -7.81
C PHE A 212 19.34 -36.71 -7.13
N GLU A 213 19.38 -37.68 -6.23
CA GLU A 213 18.17 -38.25 -5.64
C GLU A 213 17.56 -37.30 -4.60
N ALA A 214 18.38 -36.62 -3.79
CA ALA A 214 17.96 -35.57 -2.88
C ALA A 214 17.25 -34.41 -3.64
N ARG A 215 17.84 -33.96 -4.76
CA ARG A 215 17.23 -32.93 -5.63
C ARG A 215 15.93 -33.41 -6.28
N ARG A 216 15.87 -34.68 -6.68
CA ARG A 216 14.67 -35.28 -7.30
C ARG A 216 13.52 -35.37 -6.32
N GLU A 217 13.76 -35.77 -5.08
CA GLU A 217 12.74 -35.78 -4.02
C GLU A 217 12.24 -34.38 -3.69
N LEU A 218 13.14 -33.38 -3.67
CA LEU A 218 12.76 -31.97 -3.55
C LEU A 218 11.88 -31.51 -4.72
N SER A 219 12.26 -31.80 -5.97
CA SER A 219 11.42 -31.47 -7.14
C SER A 219 10.01 -32.05 -7.00
N ARG A 220 9.87 -33.32 -6.60
CA ARG A 220 8.56 -33.94 -6.35
C ARG A 220 7.78 -33.25 -5.23
N ALA A 221 8.45 -32.72 -4.21
CA ALA A 221 7.79 -31.94 -3.17
C ALA A 221 7.33 -30.57 -3.69
N TYR A 222 8.08 -29.96 -4.62
CA TYR A 222 7.77 -28.68 -5.23
C TYR A 222 6.64 -28.80 -6.23
N ASP A 223 6.66 -29.80 -7.12
CA ASP A 223 5.59 -30.06 -8.08
C ASP A 223 4.26 -30.26 -7.33
N ARG A 224 4.26 -31.04 -6.26
CA ARG A 224 3.07 -31.22 -5.38
C ARG A 224 2.67 -29.95 -4.63
N PHE A 225 3.56 -28.98 -4.46
CA PHE A 225 3.23 -27.68 -3.90
C PHE A 225 2.59 -26.77 -4.97
N GLU A 226 3.07 -26.82 -6.22
CA GLU A 226 2.54 -26.04 -7.35
C GLU A 226 1.25 -26.61 -7.96
N GLU A 227 1.06 -27.94 -8.00
CA GLU A 227 -0.15 -28.65 -8.48
C GLU A 227 -1.41 -28.38 -7.62
N LYS A 228 -1.20 -27.72 -6.50
CA LYS A 228 -2.05 -27.73 -5.36
C LYS A 228 -2.95 -26.46 -5.55
N PRO A 229 -4.28 -26.56 -5.80
CA PRO A 229 -5.12 -25.48 -6.38
C PRO A 229 -5.41 -24.21 -5.55
N TRP A 230 -4.52 -23.73 -4.69
CA TRP A 230 -4.87 -22.81 -3.59
C TRP A 230 -4.07 -21.49 -3.56
N LEU A 231 -4.09 -20.77 -4.69
CA LEU A 231 -4.20 -19.31 -4.61
C LEU A 231 -5.65 -18.84 -4.35
N ASP A 232 -6.63 -19.75 -4.45
CA ASP A 232 -8.07 -19.47 -4.28
C ASP A 232 -8.68 -19.88 -2.92
N GLY A 233 -7.90 -20.29 -1.92
CA GLY A 233 -8.45 -20.81 -0.66
C GLY A 233 -7.65 -20.53 0.61
N ASP A 234 -8.14 -19.57 1.39
CA ASP A 234 -8.00 -19.41 2.85
C ASP A 234 -6.67 -19.00 3.52
N THR A 235 -5.47 -19.26 2.99
CA THR A 235 -4.22 -18.87 3.72
C THR A 235 -3.82 -17.42 3.52
N VAL A 236 -3.71 -16.97 2.27
CA VAL A 236 -3.50 -15.53 1.96
C VAL A 236 -4.70 -14.72 2.48
N HIS A 237 -5.89 -15.26 2.28
CA HIS A 237 -7.13 -14.65 2.74
C HIS A 237 -7.25 -14.58 4.25
N SER A 238 -6.80 -15.59 5.03
CA SER A 238 -6.81 -15.56 6.51
C SER A 238 -5.82 -14.55 7.07
N GLU A 239 -4.63 -14.46 6.49
CA GLU A 239 -3.65 -13.46 6.90
C GLU A 239 -4.15 -12.05 6.65
N MET A 240 -4.80 -11.84 5.51
CA MET A 240 -5.43 -10.57 5.22
C MET A 240 -6.62 -10.32 6.12
N ARG A 241 -7.43 -11.34 6.46
CA ARG A 241 -8.48 -11.29 7.49
C ARG A 241 -7.93 -10.81 8.84
N ARG A 242 -6.74 -11.27 9.23
CA ARG A 242 -6.06 -10.95 10.49
C ARG A 242 -5.52 -9.52 10.50
N LEU A 243 -4.83 -9.10 9.44
CA LEU A 243 -4.38 -7.71 9.28
C LEU A 243 -5.58 -6.74 9.31
N LEU A 244 -6.69 -7.13 8.67
CA LEU A 244 -7.97 -6.43 8.71
C LEU A 244 -8.62 -6.43 10.10
N ALA A 245 -8.56 -7.54 10.85
CA ALA A 245 -9.13 -7.64 12.20
C ALA A 245 -8.35 -6.80 13.22
N LYS A 246 -7.01 -6.75 13.10
CA LYS A 246 -6.15 -5.84 13.87
C LYS A 246 -6.47 -4.37 13.55
N ALA A 247 -6.76 -4.05 12.29
CA ALA A 247 -7.24 -2.73 11.87
C ALA A 247 -8.69 -2.43 12.33
N ARG A 248 -9.54 -3.45 12.51
CA ARG A 248 -10.94 -3.33 12.96
C ARG A 248 -11.12 -3.18 14.48
N ALA A 249 -10.11 -3.50 15.29
CA ALA A 249 -10.21 -3.57 16.75
C ALA A 249 -10.34 -2.20 17.48
N GLY A 250 -10.50 -1.11 16.75
CA GLY A 250 -10.59 0.23 17.34
C GLY A 250 -9.20 0.73 17.72
N TRP A 251 -8.83 1.84 17.10
CA TRP A 251 -7.57 2.54 17.36
C TRP A 251 -7.51 2.92 18.84
N LYS A 252 -6.51 2.41 19.55
CA LYS A 252 -6.04 2.95 20.83
C LYS A 252 -4.69 3.60 20.55
N SER A 253 -4.50 4.81 21.08
CA SER A 253 -3.18 5.44 21.13
C SER A 253 -2.19 4.48 21.78
N ASP A 254 -1.18 4.05 21.04
CA ASP A 254 -0.01 3.44 21.65
C ASP A 254 0.86 4.63 22.06
N ASP A 255 0.82 4.99 23.35
CA ASP A 255 1.70 5.98 23.97
C ASP A 255 3.13 5.42 24.02
N ARG A 256 3.76 5.26 22.86
CA ARG A 256 5.21 5.05 22.78
C ARG A 256 5.89 6.40 22.71
N ALA A 257 6.11 7.01 23.88
CA ALA A 257 7.03 8.11 24.00
C ALA A 257 8.47 7.60 23.86
N GLY A 258 9.22 8.09 22.86
CA GLY A 258 10.70 8.11 22.90
C GLY A 258 11.50 7.42 21.80
N ASP A 259 10.94 7.05 20.62
CA ASP A 259 11.69 6.28 19.60
C ASP A 259 12.31 7.08 18.43
N GLY A 260 12.12 8.40 18.38
CA GLY A 260 12.60 9.24 17.27
C GLY A 260 11.63 9.38 16.09
N SER A 261 10.38 8.90 16.22
CA SER A 261 9.30 9.14 15.25
C SER A 261 8.78 10.59 15.27
N LEU A 262 8.40 11.08 14.09
CA LEU A 262 7.83 12.40 13.87
C LEU A 262 6.38 12.46 14.36
N GLY A 263 6.08 13.33 15.32
CA GLY A 263 4.72 13.60 15.78
C GLY A 263 3.95 14.46 14.79
N VAL A 264 2.87 13.94 14.22
CA VAL A 264 1.99 14.68 13.31
C VAL A 264 0.61 14.80 13.95
N HIS A 265 0.09 16.03 14.04
CA HIS A 265 -1.27 16.28 14.50
C HIS A 265 -2.14 16.81 13.35
N ALA A 266 -3.17 16.06 12.99
CA ALA A 266 -4.12 16.44 11.94
C ALA A 266 -5.44 16.95 12.55
N ILE A 267 -5.76 18.21 12.30
CA ILE A 267 -7.04 18.83 12.62
C ILE A 267 -7.96 18.63 11.42
N VAL A 268 -9.04 17.87 11.60
CA VAL A 268 -9.91 17.43 10.50
C VAL A 268 -11.39 17.70 10.77
N PRO A 269 -12.24 17.83 9.74
CA PRO A 269 -13.68 17.90 9.93
C PRO A 269 -14.21 16.57 10.49
N LEU A 270 -14.97 16.65 11.58
CA LEU A 270 -15.62 15.50 12.20
C LEU A 270 -17.10 15.40 11.78
N SER A 271 -17.60 14.17 11.75
CA SER A 271 -19.00 13.81 11.68
C SER A 271 -19.39 13.05 12.95
N PRO A 272 -20.68 12.77 13.20
CA PRO A 272 -21.09 11.90 14.29
C PRO A 272 -20.45 10.50 14.25
N ALA A 273 -19.95 10.07 13.08
CA ALA A 273 -19.27 8.78 12.90
C ALA A 273 -17.73 8.87 13.01
N GLY A 274 -17.18 10.02 13.41
CA GLY A 274 -15.74 10.31 13.44
C GLY A 274 -15.28 11.15 12.25
N PRO A 275 -13.98 11.13 11.89
CA PRO A 275 -13.44 11.91 10.76
C PRO A 275 -14.23 11.70 9.47
N GLN A 276 -14.41 12.76 8.70
CA GLN A 276 -15.05 12.65 7.39
C GLN A 276 -14.22 11.77 6.44
N SER A 277 -14.86 11.19 5.40
CA SER A 277 -14.23 10.21 4.52
C SER A 277 -12.93 10.71 3.88
N SER A 278 -12.84 11.99 3.52
CA SER A 278 -11.63 12.55 2.95
C SER A 278 -10.46 12.61 3.93
N ALA A 279 -10.69 12.80 5.23
CA ALA A 279 -9.64 12.68 6.25
C ALA A 279 -9.03 11.28 6.24
N TYR A 280 -9.87 10.25 6.13
CA TYR A 280 -9.40 8.88 6.01
C TYR A 280 -8.59 8.63 4.74
N ILE A 281 -9.13 9.02 3.59
CA ILE A 281 -8.53 8.77 2.27
C ILE A 281 -7.20 9.52 2.12
N ARG A 282 -7.14 10.78 2.56
CA ARG A 282 -6.01 11.66 2.28
C ARG A 282 -4.95 11.66 3.36
N LEU A 283 -5.31 11.50 4.63
CA LEU A 283 -4.35 11.68 5.73
C LEU A 283 -4.18 10.39 6.52
N VAL A 284 -5.27 9.84 7.07
CA VAL A 284 -5.18 8.70 8.00
C VAL A 284 -4.59 7.48 7.30
N GLN A 285 -5.12 7.07 6.14
CA GLN A 285 -4.68 5.84 5.50
C GLN A 285 -3.23 5.93 5.00
N PRO A 286 -2.81 6.98 4.28
CA PRO A 286 -1.40 7.11 3.87
C PRO A 286 -0.44 7.21 5.05
N LEU A 287 -0.71 8.03 6.07
CA LEU A 287 0.21 8.25 7.19
C LEU A 287 0.24 7.08 8.19
N THR A 288 -0.69 6.14 8.09
CA THR A 288 -0.67 4.88 8.86
C THR A 288 -0.29 3.68 7.99
N ASP A 289 0.05 3.87 6.72
CA ASP A 289 0.60 2.80 5.88
C ASP A 289 1.93 2.31 6.48
N PRO A 290 2.29 1.02 6.37
CA PRO A 290 3.55 0.50 6.92
C PRO A 290 4.82 1.26 6.49
N GLU A 291 4.80 1.89 5.30
CA GLU A 291 5.90 2.73 4.83
C GLU A 291 6.07 4.02 5.66
N ALA A 292 5.02 4.49 6.34
CA ALA A 292 5.02 5.71 7.17
C ALA A 292 4.85 5.45 8.68
N GLU A 293 4.10 4.41 9.08
CA GLU A 293 3.68 4.16 10.48
C GLU A 293 4.87 4.00 11.44
N SER A 294 6.00 3.48 10.96
CA SER A 294 7.22 3.33 11.78
C SER A 294 7.98 4.64 12.02
N ARG A 295 7.66 5.70 11.27
CA ARG A 295 8.37 6.99 11.28
C ARG A 295 7.45 8.16 11.65
N VAL A 296 6.14 7.97 11.61
CA VAL A 296 5.12 8.98 11.92
C VAL A 296 4.22 8.50 13.05
N ARG A 297 4.15 9.30 14.11
CA ARG A 297 3.14 9.18 15.16
C ARG A 297 2.01 10.15 14.85
N LEU A 298 0.96 9.64 14.20
CA LEU A 298 -0.20 10.42 13.83
C LEU A 298 -1.22 10.52 14.97
N SER A 299 -1.71 11.72 15.24
CA SER A 299 -2.91 11.99 16.02
C SER A 299 -3.91 12.77 15.17
N VAL A 300 -5.21 12.49 15.32
CA VAL A 300 -6.27 13.09 14.50
C VAL A 300 -7.44 13.47 15.38
N ASP A 301 -7.86 14.72 15.31
CA ASP A 301 -9.03 15.22 16.05
C ASP A 301 -9.67 16.43 15.34
N GLY A 302 -10.81 16.89 15.83
CA GLY A 302 -11.31 18.22 15.55
C GLY A 302 -10.56 19.29 16.35
N TRP A 303 -10.78 20.57 16.05
CA TRP A 303 -10.20 21.64 16.86
C TRP A 303 -10.84 21.72 18.24
N THR A 304 -10.03 21.52 19.28
CA THR A 304 -10.46 21.52 20.69
C THR A 304 -10.10 22.81 21.42
N GLY A 305 -9.54 23.81 20.73
CA GLY A 305 -9.03 25.04 21.34
C GLY A 305 -7.56 24.97 21.78
N SER A 306 -6.93 23.79 21.68
CA SER A 306 -5.52 23.60 22.03
C SER A 306 -4.82 22.68 21.04
N LEU A 307 -3.52 22.90 20.84
CA LEU A 307 -2.68 22.06 19.99
C LEU A 307 -1.88 21.07 20.86
N PRO A 308 -2.03 19.74 20.66
CA PRO A 308 -1.15 18.73 21.28
C PRO A 308 0.31 18.89 20.86
N ASP A 309 1.22 18.26 21.60
CA ASP A 309 2.64 18.24 21.20
C ASP A 309 2.83 17.47 19.89
N CYS A 310 3.34 18.17 18.88
CA CYS A 310 3.59 17.67 17.55
C CYS A 310 4.72 18.44 16.88
N ASP A 311 5.36 17.79 15.91
CA ASP A 311 6.43 18.36 15.08
C ASP A 311 5.87 18.97 13.79
N VAL A 312 4.70 18.53 13.33
CA VAL A 312 3.97 19.10 12.19
C VAL A 312 2.48 19.12 12.50
N CYS A 313 1.82 20.24 12.18
CA CYS A 313 0.36 20.34 12.22
C CYS A 313 -0.21 20.33 10.80
N ILE A 314 -1.21 19.48 10.54
CA ILE A 314 -1.95 19.44 9.29
C ILE A 314 -3.38 19.88 9.56
N VAL A 315 -3.90 20.86 8.82
CA VAL A 315 -5.33 21.19 8.83
C VAL A 315 -5.95 20.69 7.53
N GLN A 316 -6.97 19.84 7.62
CA GLN A 316 -7.70 19.40 6.44
C GLN A 316 -8.94 20.26 6.20
N ARG A 317 -9.13 20.76 4.97
CA ARG A 317 -10.33 21.49 4.55
C ARG A 317 -10.63 22.67 5.48
N ALA A 318 -11.88 23.12 5.51
CA ALA A 318 -12.38 24.12 6.44
C ALA A 318 -12.70 23.51 7.83
N ALA A 319 -11.72 22.87 8.48
CA ALA A 319 -11.91 22.20 9.77
C ALA A 319 -12.11 23.17 10.94
N LEU A 320 -11.50 24.36 10.89
CA LEU A 320 -11.63 25.37 11.94
C LEU A 320 -12.99 26.07 11.84
N PRO A 321 -13.64 26.37 12.99
CA PRO A 321 -14.98 26.94 13.00
C PRO A 321 -15.01 28.39 12.50
N ASP A 322 -14.00 29.20 12.82
CA ASP A 322 -13.96 30.63 12.57
C ASP A 322 -12.52 31.21 12.59
N GLU A 323 -12.39 32.50 12.26
CA GLU A 323 -11.12 33.23 12.24
C GLU A 323 -10.43 33.31 13.61
N ASN A 324 -11.19 33.35 14.71
CA ASN A 324 -10.62 33.40 16.06
C ASN A 324 -9.90 32.08 16.38
N ALA A 325 -10.52 30.96 16.04
CA ALA A 325 -9.94 29.64 16.18
C ALA A 325 -8.69 29.47 15.30
N ALA A 326 -8.73 29.95 14.05
CA ALA A 326 -7.56 29.97 13.17
C ALA A 326 -6.43 30.82 13.76
N GLY A 327 -6.73 32.03 14.24
CA GLY A 327 -5.76 32.91 14.88
C GLY A 327 -5.13 32.30 16.14
N ALA A 328 -5.91 31.64 16.98
CA ALA A 328 -5.42 30.95 18.18
C ALA A 328 -4.49 29.77 17.84
N LEU A 329 -4.82 29.00 16.80
CA LEU A 329 -3.96 27.95 16.28
C LEU A 329 -2.65 28.53 15.74
N LEU A 330 -2.72 29.54 14.87
CA LEU A 330 -1.54 30.18 14.26
C LEU A 330 -0.59 30.77 15.31
N ALA A 331 -1.13 31.47 16.32
CA ALA A 331 -0.31 31.99 17.42
C ALA A 331 0.36 30.88 18.25
N THR A 332 -0.27 29.72 18.34
CA THR A 332 0.32 28.55 19.03
C THR A 332 1.41 27.90 18.19
N LEU A 333 1.19 27.76 16.88
CA LEU A 333 2.17 27.22 15.94
C LEU A 333 3.42 28.10 15.86
N GLU A 334 3.25 29.42 15.75
CA GLU A 334 4.36 30.38 15.73
C GLU A 334 5.20 30.30 17.01
N ARG A 335 4.55 30.34 18.18
CA ARG A 335 5.22 30.27 19.48
C ARG A 335 5.98 28.96 19.71
N ARG A 336 5.53 27.85 19.09
CA ARG A 336 6.17 26.53 19.21
C ARG A 336 7.07 26.17 18.03
N ASP A 337 7.18 27.06 17.03
CA ASP A 337 7.90 26.84 15.77
C ASP A 337 7.46 25.55 15.04
N VAL A 338 6.15 25.27 15.05
CA VAL A 338 5.55 24.08 14.40
C VAL A 338 5.06 24.45 13.00
N PRO A 339 5.55 23.82 11.93
CA PRO A 339 5.08 24.07 10.57
C PRO A 339 3.62 23.64 10.36
N LEU A 340 2.87 24.48 9.63
CA LEU A 340 1.51 24.22 9.19
C LEU A 340 1.48 23.67 7.77
N VAL A 341 0.74 22.59 7.56
CA VAL A 341 0.30 22.11 6.24
C VAL A 341 -1.21 22.24 6.14
N VAL A 342 -1.73 22.67 4.99
CA VAL A 342 -3.17 22.65 4.71
C VAL A 342 -3.46 21.62 3.61
N ASP A 343 -4.39 20.68 3.85
CA ASP A 343 -4.80 19.66 2.88
C ASP A 343 -6.21 19.96 2.32
N LEU A 344 -6.35 20.04 1.00
CA LEU A 344 -7.59 20.36 0.28
C LEU A 344 -7.97 19.26 -0.71
N ASP A 345 -9.25 18.88 -0.69
CA ASP A 345 -9.87 17.92 -1.59
C ASP A 345 -10.99 18.48 -2.48
N ASP A 346 -11.56 19.63 -2.10
CA ASP A 346 -12.64 20.35 -2.78
C ASP A 346 -12.27 21.82 -3.04
N ASP A 347 -12.87 22.41 -4.09
CA ASP A 347 -12.75 23.85 -4.35
C ASP A 347 -13.79 24.66 -3.58
N PHE A 348 -13.45 25.03 -2.35
CA PHE A 348 -14.32 25.84 -1.50
C PHE A 348 -14.67 27.22 -2.08
N ASN A 349 -13.90 27.77 -3.03
CA ASN A 349 -14.21 29.06 -3.67
C ASN A 349 -15.31 28.93 -4.73
N ALA A 350 -15.50 27.73 -5.28
CA ALA A 350 -16.48 27.46 -6.32
C ALA A 350 -17.83 26.95 -5.78
N MET A 351 -17.99 26.89 -4.46
CA MET A 351 -19.24 26.47 -3.83
C MET A 351 -20.35 27.50 -4.07
N SER A 352 -21.56 27.03 -4.36
CA SER A 352 -22.75 27.88 -4.43
C SER A 352 -23.17 28.36 -3.05
N SER A 353 -23.91 29.47 -2.96
CA SER A 353 -24.43 29.98 -1.68
C SER A 353 -25.25 28.93 -0.92
N GLY A 354 -26.04 28.11 -1.64
CA GLY A 354 -26.82 27.02 -1.04
C GLY A 354 -25.94 25.91 -0.46
N GLN A 355 -24.80 25.60 -1.10
CA GLN A 355 -23.83 24.63 -0.59
C GLN A 355 -23.08 25.17 0.64
N VAL A 356 -22.75 26.46 0.65
CA VAL A 356 -22.11 27.13 1.79
C VAL A 356 -23.04 27.12 3.00
N GLU A 357 -24.31 27.45 2.82
CA GLU A 357 -25.33 27.45 3.87
C GLU A 357 -25.59 26.04 4.40
N ALA A 358 -25.89 25.08 3.51
CA ALA A 358 -26.18 23.70 3.89
C ALA A 358 -24.99 23.00 4.58
N GLY A 359 -23.76 23.37 4.23
CA GLY A 359 -22.55 22.85 4.84
C GLY A 359 -22.05 23.62 6.07
N GLY A 360 -22.67 24.76 6.41
CA GLY A 360 -22.24 25.62 7.51
C GLY A 360 -20.82 26.15 7.32
N TYR A 361 -20.46 26.53 6.08
CA TYR A 361 -19.09 26.91 5.73
C TYR A 361 -18.77 28.39 5.90
N SER A 362 -19.76 29.28 6.07
CA SER A 362 -19.58 30.75 6.05
C SER A 362 -18.34 31.23 6.82
N ASP A 363 -18.30 31.04 8.13
CA ASP A 363 -17.19 31.51 8.98
C ASP A 363 -15.91 30.66 8.81
N ARG A 364 -16.08 29.39 8.40
CA ARG A 364 -14.99 28.44 8.19
C ARG A 364 -14.14 28.78 6.97
N LEU A 365 -14.72 29.42 5.95
CA LEU A 365 -13.99 29.83 4.75
C LEU A 365 -13.00 30.94 5.05
N ALA A 366 -13.39 31.93 5.86
CA ALA A 366 -12.48 32.98 6.32
C ALA A 366 -11.33 32.38 7.17
N ALA A 367 -11.66 31.43 8.06
CA ALA A 367 -10.65 30.67 8.80
C ALA A 367 -9.67 29.93 7.87
N LEU A 368 -10.19 29.27 6.82
CA LEU A 368 -9.37 28.54 5.86
C LEU A 368 -8.42 29.46 5.09
N ASP A 369 -8.87 30.65 4.67
CA ASP A 369 -8.03 31.60 3.94
C ASP A 369 -6.86 32.10 4.81
N LEU A 370 -7.08 32.35 6.10
CA LEU A 370 -6.00 32.67 7.05
C LEU A 370 -4.97 31.54 7.16
N LEU A 371 -5.43 30.30 7.24
CA LEU A 371 -4.57 29.13 7.33
C LEU A 371 -3.78 28.89 6.03
N LEU A 372 -4.42 29.06 4.87
CA LEU A 372 -3.74 28.98 3.57
C LEU A 372 -2.64 30.04 3.44
N ALA A 373 -2.90 31.27 3.88
CA ALA A 373 -1.92 32.34 3.87
C ALA A 373 -0.70 32.05 4.76
N ALA A 374 -0.91 31.43 5.92
CA ALA A 374 0.15 31.11 6.89
C ALA A 374 0.81 29.73 6.69
N SER A 375 0.21 28.86 5.87
CA SER A 375 0.70 27.50 5.64
C SER A 375 2.07 27.49 4.95
N ARG A 376 2.87 26.49 5.30
CA ARG A 376 4.18 26.24 4.69
C ARG A 376 4.09 25.40 3.43
N GLU A 377 3.12 24.49 3.39
CA GLU A 377 2.74 23.71 2.22
C GLU A 377 1.22 23.60 2.15
N VAL A 378 0.70 23.54 0.92
CA VAL A 378 -0.69 23.23 0.65
C VAL A 378 -0.77 21.98 -0.21
N TRP A 379 -1.41 20.95 0.30
CA TRP A 379 -1.58 19.66 -0.37
C TRP A 379 -2.94 19.60 -1.05
N PHE A 380 -2.97 19.23 -2.32
CA PHE A 380 -4.17 19.20 -3.15
C PHE A 380 -4.47 17.79 -3.65
N SER A 381 -5.75 17.46 -3.82
CA SER A 381 -6.19 16.17 -4.38
C SER A 381 -6.06 16.05 -5.90
N SER A 382 -5.95 17.17 -6.61
CA SER A 382 -5.82 17.19 -8.07
C SER A 382 -5.04 18.42 -8.54
N HIS A 383 -4.47 18.33 -9.74
CA HIS A 383 -3.85 19.50 -10.39
C HIS A 383 -4.87 20.58 -10.74
N THR A 384 -6.09 20.18 -11.11
CA THR A 384 -7.17 21.13 -11.40
C THR A 384 -7.54 21.94 -10.17
N LEU A 385 -7.61 21.31 -8.99
CA LEU A 385 -7.86 22.00 -7.74
C LEU A 385 -6.71 22.93 -7.35
N ALA A 386 -5.46 22.48 -7.48
CA ALA A 386 -4.31 23.34 -7.21
C ALA A 386 -4.33 24.62 -8.08
N ALA A 387 -4.72 24.49 -9.35
CA ALA A 387 -4.83 25.61 -10.28
C ALA A 387 -5.89 26.65 -9.89
N THR A 388 -6.86 26.32 -9.02
CA THR A 388 -7.84 27.30 -8.53
C THR A 388 -7.29 28.19 -7.40
N ARG A 389 -6.07 27.91 -6.90
CA ARG A 389 -5.43 28.62 -5.79
C ARG A 389 -4.05 29.18 -6.18
N PRO A 390 -3.98 30.14 -7.12
CA PRO A 390 -2.70 30.71 -7.56
C PRO A 390 -1.94 31.46 -6.45
N SER A 391 -2.63 31.88 -5.38
CA SER A 391 -2.02 32.56 -4.23
C SER A 391 -1.07 31.68 -3.39
N VAL A 392 -1.10 30.35 -3.61
CA VAL A 392 -0.27 29.38 -2.88
C VAL A 392 0.53 28.46 -3.81
N ASP A 393 0.64 28.80 -5.10
CA ASP A 393 1.29 27.98 -6.13
C ASP A 393 2.76 27.65 -5.79
N ASP A 394 3.47 28.60 -5.17
CA ASP A 394 4.85 28.46 -4.73
C ASP A 394 5.08 27.38 -3.67
N ARG A 395 4.00 26.96 -3.01
CA ARG A 395 3.97 25.94 -1.94
C ARG A 395 2.92 24.85 -2.17
N ALA A 396 2.37 24.77 -3.38
CA ALA A 396 1.38 23.78 -3.75
C ALA A 396 2.03 22.42 -4.05
N LEU A 397 1.45 21.35 -3.51
CA LEU A 397 1.82 19.97 -3.82
C LEU A 397 0.58 19.17 -4.15
N VAL A 398 0.59 18.48 -5.28
CA VAL A 398 -0.51 17.60 -5.67
C VAL A 398 -0.21 16.18 -5.18
N LEU A 399 -1.05 15.72 -4.25
CA LEU A 399 -1.07 14.37 -3.71
C LEU A 399 -2.41 13.74 -4.10
N PRO A 400 -2.48 13.09 -5.29
CA PRO A 400 -3.72 12.49 -5.79
C PRO A 400 -4.27 11.46 -4.82
N ASN A 401 -5.59 11.31 -4.81
CA ASN A 401 -6.22 10.28 -4.00
C ASN A 401 -5.73 8.88 -4.43
N THR A 402 -5.63 8.00 -3.44
CA THR A 402 -5.18 6.62 -3.57
C THR A 402 -6.07 5.69 -2.77
N ILE A 403 -6.11 4.42 -3.16
CA ILE A 403 -6.89 3.37 -2.51
C ILE A 403 -6.03 2.63 -1.49
N ASP A 404 -6.59 2.36 -0.33
CA ASP A 404 -5.93 1.53 0.68
C ASP A 404 -6.24 0.05 0.46
N PRO A 405 -5.23 -0.79 0.11
CA PRO A 405 -5.41 -2.23 0.00
C PRO A 405 -5.89 -2.88 1.29
N ARG A 406 -5.59 -2.27 2.45
CA ARG A 406 -6.08 -2.71 3.77
C ARG A 406 -7.58 -2.48 3.96
N LEU A 407 -8.27 -1.75 3.08
CA LEU A 407 -9.73 -1.58 3.18
C LEU A 407 -10.45 -2.17 1.99
N TRP A 408 -9.94 -1.91 0.80
CA TRP A 408 -10.65 -2.19 -0.44
C TRP A 408 -10.40 -3.59 -0.99
N ARG A 409 -9.24 -4.18 -0.69
CA ARG A 409 -8.86 -5.43 -1.33
C ARG A 409 -9.63 -6.60 -0.73
N ASP A 410 -10.56 -7.15 -1.50
CA ASP A 410 -11.25 -8.39 -1.19
C ASP A 410 -10.77 -9.53 -2.08
N TRP A 411 -9.75 -10.25 -1.64
CA TRP A 411 -9.28 -11.40 -2.41
C TRP A 411 -10.27 -12.56 -2.45
N ARG A 412 -11.33 -12.53 -1.62
CA ARG A 412 -12.34 -13.60 -1.55
C ARG A 412 -13.45 -13.46 -2.57
N ARG A 413 -13.75 -12.22 -2.98
CA ARG A 413 -14.76 -11.94 -4.00
C ARG A 413 -14.09 -11.82 -5.36
N HIS A 414 -14.08 -12.91 -6.11
CA HIS A 414 -14.07 -12.82 -7.56
C HIS A 414 -15.48 -12.42 -7.97
N SER A 415 -15.73 -11.12 -8.14
CA SER A 415 -16.99 -10.69 -8.76
C SER A 415 -16.95 -11.18 -10.20
N THR A 416 -17.82 -12.13 -10.55
CA THR A 416 -18.12 -12.46 -11.94
C THR A 416 -19.27 -11.55 -12.36
N PRO A 417 -19.02 -10.46 -13.12
CA PRO A 417 -20.03 -9.44 -13.47
C PRO A 417 -21.19 -9.94 -14.36
N ASP A 418 -21.39 -11.25 -14.44
CA ASP A 418 -22.39 -11.90 -15.29
C ASP A 418 -23.01 -13.12 -14.59
N ALA A 419 -22.89 -13.23 -13.25
CA ALA A 419 -23.59 -14.27 -12.50
C ALA A 419 -25.10 -14.02 -12.43
N HIS A 420 -25.57 -12.86 -12.90
CA HIS A 420 -26.95 -12.42 -12.85
C HIS A 420 -27.51 -12.18 -14.26
N THR A 421 -28.82 -12.37 -14.42
CA THR A 421 -29.52 -12.32 -15.71
C THR A 421 -29.67 -10.91 -16.29
N ARG A 422 -29.27 -9.87 -15.54
CA ARG A 422 -29.39 -8.44 -15.88
C ARG A 422 -28.12 -7.69 -15.48
N THR A 423 -27.82 -6.60 -16.19
CA THR A 423 -26.67 -5.74 -15.89
C THR A 423 -26.99 -4.84 -14.69
N SER A 424 -26.18 -4.86 -13.64
CA SER A 424 -26.39 -4.05 -12.43
C SER A 424 -25.45 -2.85 -12.38
N PHE A 425 -26.01 -1.65 -12.36
CA PHE A 425 -25.29 -0.39 -12.21
C PHE A 425 -25.21 0.02 -10.73
N LEU A 426 -24.08 0.59 -10.32
CA LEU A 426 -23.88 1.20 -9.01
C LEU A 426 -23.60 2.70 -9.18
N TYR A 427 -24.35 3.55 -8.48
CA TYR A 427 -23.93 4.93 -8.23
C TYR A 427 -23.83 5.18 -6.73
N MET A 428 -22.69 5.66 -6.24
CA MET A 428 -22.54 6.01 -4.82
C MET A 428 -21.94 7.39 -4.61
N GLY A 429 -22.38 8.07 -3.55
CA GLY A 429 -21.92 9.41 -3.20
C GLY A 429 -22.40 9.85 -1.81
N THR A 430 -21.87 10.97 -1.33
CA THR A 430 -22.42 11.64 -0.13
C THR A 430 -23.80 12.23 -0.44
N GLY A 431 -24.58 12.63 0.57
CA GLY A 431 -25.95 13.13 0.40
C GLY A 431 -26.11 14.48 -0.35
N THR A 432 -25.05 14.96 -1.00
CA THR A 432 -24.94 16.28 -1.65
C THR A 432 -24.86 16.19 -3.18
N HIS A 433 -25.18 15.03 -3.77
CA HIS A 433 -24.97 14.74 -5.19
C HIS A 433 -26.30 14.56 -5.97
N ALA A 434 -27.41 15.09 -5.46
CA ALA A 434 -28.71 15.04 -6.12
C ALA A 434 -28.68 15.68 -7.52
N GLU A 435 -27.99 16.82 -7.65
CA GLU A 435 -27.80 17.53 -8.92
C GLU A 435 -27.01 16.68 -9.93
N ASP A 436 -26.01 15.93 -9.47
CA ASP A 436 -25.21 15.05 -10.31
C ASP A 436 -26.05 13.85 -10.80
N PHE A 437 -26.92 13.28 -9.96
CA PHE A 437 -27.83 12.20 -10.39
C PHE A 437 -28.85 12.68 -11.43
N ALA A 438 -29.35 13.91 -11.28
CA ALA A 438 -30.31 14.50 -12.20
C ALA A 438 -29.78 14.58 -13.65
N VAL A 439 -28.45 14.63 -13.84
CA VAL A 439 -27.81 14.58 -15.17
C VAL A 439 -28.14 13.28 -15.91
N ILE A 440 -28.15 12.14 -15.21
CA ILE A 440 -28.25 10.81 -15.85
C ILE A 440 -29.62 10.17 -15.73
N ARG A 441 -30.44 10.61 -14.76
CA ARG A 441 -31.74 10.00 -14.52
C ARG A 441 -32.66 9.95 -15.75
N PRO A 442 -32.85 11.04 -16.53
CA PRO A 442 -33.70 10.98 -17.73
C PRO A 442 -33.19 9.97 -18.78
N HIS A 443 -31.87 9.76 -18.84
CA HIS A 443 -31.26 8.80 -19.76
C HIS A 443 -31.48 7.35 -19.31
N LEU A 444 -31.46 7.10 -18.00
CA LEU A 444 -31.80 5.78 -17.43
C LEU A 444 -33.29 5.47 -17.60
N GLU A 445 -34.18 6.47 -17.45
CA GLU A 445 -35.61 6.32 -17.71
C GLU A 445 -35.88 5.98 -19.19
N GLY A 446 -35.22 6.68 -20.12
CA GLY A 446 -35.28 6.37 -21.54
C GLY A 446 -34.77 4.96 -21.86
N LEU A 447 -33.64 4.55 -21.27
CA LEU A 447 -33.08 3.21 -21.45
C LEU A 447 -34.03 2.12 -20.90
N TRP A 448 -34.68 2.36 -19.77
CA TRP A 448 -35.62 1.40 -19.19
C TRP A 448 -36.82 1.14 -20.11
N LEU A 449 -37.38 2.19 -20.73
CA LEU A 449 -38.44 2.04 -21.73
C LEU A 449 -38.00 1.22 -22.96
N GLU A 450 -36.72 1.28 -23.31
CA GLU A 450 -36.14 0.54 -24.45
C GLU A 450 -35.69 -0.90 -24.10
N ARG A 451 -35.39 -1.19 -22.84
CA ARG A 451 -34.66 -2.40 -22.38
C ARG A 451 -35.20 -2.93 -21.05
N GLU A 452 -36.52 -2.94 -20.90
CA GLU A 452 -37.18 -3.37 -19.66
C GLU A 452 -36.67 -4.74 -19.19
N GLY A 453 -36.31 -4.82 -17.90
CA GLY A 453 -35.83 -6.04 -17.24
C GLY A 453 -34.38 -6.43 -17.55
N GLN A 454 -33.66 -5.70 -18.42
CA GLN A 454 -32.27 -6.02 -18.78
C GLN A 454 -31.23 -5.40 -17.85
N PHE A 455 -31.61 -4.42 -17.04
CA PHE A 455 -30.72 -3.77 -16.08
C PHE A 455 -31.43 -3.30 -14.81
N ASP A 456 -30.64 -2.97 -13.79
CA ASP A 456 -31.06 -2.23 -12.61
C ASP A 456 -29.98 -1.23 -12.17
N VAL A 457 -30.38 -0.25 -11.37
CA VAL A 457 -29.48 0.75 -10.80
C VAL A 457 -29.64 0.76 -9.29
N THR A 458 -28.54 0.52 -8.59
CA THR A 458 -28.44 0.73 -7.15
C THR A 458 -27.77 2.07 -6.87
N VAL A 459 -28.48 2.97 -6.19
CA VAL A 459 -27.94 4.24 -5.70
C VAL A 459 -27.68 4.14 -4.20
N ILE A 460 -26.44 4.38 -3.77
CA ILE A 460 -26.03 4.36 -2.37
C ILE A 460 -25.70 5.78 -1.90
N GLY A 461 -26.47 6.30 -0.94
CA GLY A 461 -26.35 7.69 -0.50
C GLY A 461 -26.85 8.66 -1.59
N VAL A 462 -25.98 9.56 -2.06
CA VAL A 462 -26.22 10.57 -3.13
C VAL A 462 -27.21 11.68 -2.77
N ALA A 463 -28.37 11.33 -2.24
CA ALA A 463 -29.40 12.25 -1.76
C ALA A 463 -30.12 11.60 -0.57
N THR A 464 -30.76 12.40 0.28
CA THR A 464 -31.59 11.87 1.38
C THR A 464 -32.75 11.05 0.84
N GLU A 465 -33.41 11.57 -0.19
CA GLU A 465 -34.51 10.92 -0.89
C GLU A 465 -34.30 11.02 -2.40
N ILE A 466 -34.71 9.98 -3.12
CA ILE A 466 -34.74 9.95 -4.58
C ILE A 466 -36.12 9.46 -4.97
N GLU A 467 -36.76 10.13 -5.93
CA GLU A 467 -38.06 9.68 -6.43
C GLU A 467 -37.96 8.24 -6.96
N PRO A 468 -38.83 7.31 -6.52
CA PRO A 468 -38.75 5.90 -6.88
C PRO A 468 -38.94 5.64 -8.39
N ALA A 469 -38.30 4.59 -8.90
CA ALA A 469 -38.52 4.09 -10.24
C ALA A 469 -38.41 2.54 -10.28
N PRO A 470 -39.06 1.84 -11.22
CA PRO A 470 -39.04 0.36 -11.27
C PRO A 470 -37.64 -0.26 -11.42
N TRP A 471 -36.70 0.49 -12.00
CA TRP A 471 -35.31 0.09 -12.23
C TRP A 471 -34.36 0.53 -11.10
N LEU A 472 -34.84 1.29 -10.11
CA LEU A 472 -34.00 1.98 -9.13
C LEU A 472 -34.15 1.37 -7.72
N THR A 473 -33.02 1.01 -7.12
CA THR A 473 -32.91 0.70 -5.70
C THR A 473 -32.11 1.81 -5.00
N HIS A 474 -32.70 2.52 -4.04
CA HIS A 474 -32.00 3.55 -3.26
C HIS A 474 -31.71 3.05 -1.84
N ILE A 475 -30.45 3.08 -1.43
CA ILE A 475 -29.98 2.56 -0.13
C ILE A 475 -29.23 3.66 0.61
N GLN A 476 -29.60 3.88 1.87
CA GLN A 476 -28.80 4.69 2.79
C GLN A 476 -27.82 3.79 3.56
N PRO A 477 -26.53 4.15 3.65
CA PRO A 477 -25.60 3.44 4.52
C PRO A 477 -26.10 3.46 5.97
N PRO A 478 -26.16 2.30 6.64
CA PRO A 478 -26.54 2.22 8.05
C PRO A 478 -25.67 3.14 8.91
N PRO A 479 -26.20 3.78 9.96
CA PRO A 479 -25.45 4.72 10.80
C PRO A 479 -24.09 4.18 11.29
N GLU A 480 -24.06 2.92 11.71
CA GLU A 480 -22.86 2.21 12.17
C GLU A 480 -21.81 1.98 11.09
N SER A 481 -22.20 2.07 9.81
CA SER A 481 -21.36 1.88 8.63
C SER A 481 -20.94 3.20 7.99
N ARG A 482 -21.29 4.37 8.54
CA ARG A 482 -20.99 5.68 7.91
C ARG A 482 -19.52 6.10 8.00
N ALA A 483 -18.77 5.59 8.97
CA ALA A 483 -17.32 5.82 9.05
C ALA A 483 -16.64 5.13 7.86
N TYR A 484 -15.73 5.81 7.15
CA TYR A 484 -15.21 5.33 5.86
C TYR A 484 -14.70 3.87 5.86
N PRO A 485 -13.86 3.41 6.82
CA PRO A 485 -13.43 2.01 6.86
C PRO A 485 -14.58 1.01 6.97
N LYS A 486 -15.64 1.37 7.70
CA LYS A 486 -16.84 0.55 7.87
C LYS A 486 -17.74 0.63 6.63
N PHE A 487 -17.84 1.80 6.01
CA PHE A 487 -18.56 2.02 4.76
C PHE A 487 -17.98 1.12 3.66
N VAL A 488 -16.66 1.10 3.49
CA VAL A 488 -16.00 0.26 2.47
C VAL A 488 -16.29 -1.22 2.73
N ALA A 489 -16.21 -1.67 3.98
CA ALA A 489 -16.53 -3.05 4.34
C ALA A 489 -18.00 -3.42 4.01
N TRP A 490 -18.94 -2.54 4.36
CA TRP A 490 -20.37 -2.73 4.08
C TRP A 490 -20.67 -2.65 2.57
N LEU A 491 -20.09 -1.68 1.85
CA LEU A 491 -20.27 -1.48 0.41
C LEU A 491 -19.87 -2.72 -0.37
N ARG A 492 -18.72 -3.32 0.00
CA ARG A 492 -18.22 -4.57 -0.59
C ARG A 492 -19.21 -5.72 -0.46
N GLU A 493 -20.15 -5.65 0.49
CA GLU A 493 -21.17 -6.68 0.71
C GLU A 493 -22.43 -6.47 -0.14
N GLN A 494 -22.67 -5.27 -0.68
CA GLN A 494 -23.93 -4.92 -1.36
C GLN A 494 -24.07 -5.47 -2.78
N GLY A 495 -22.94 -5.77 -3.42
CA GLY A 495 -22.92 -6.29 -4.80
C GLY A 495 -23.39 -7.74 -4.92
N PRO A 496 -23.27 -8.33 -6.11
CA PRO A 496 -22.40 -7.86 -7.19
C PRO A 496 -23.01 -6.75 -8.03
N PHE A 497 -22.13 -5.89 -8.55
CA PHE A 497 -22.41 -4.85 -9.53
C PHE A 497 -21.49 -5.08 -10.73
N ASP A 498 -21.83 -4.46 -11.87
CA ASP A 498 -21.08 -4.62 -13.11
C ASP A 498 -20.41 -3.31 -13.54
N ILE A 499 -21.10 -2.18 -13.32
CA ILE A 499 -20.69 -0.86 -13.80
C ILE A 499 -20.91 0.18 -12.71
N GLY A 500 -19.87 0.97 -12.43
CA GLY A 500 -19.99 2.18 -11.64
C GLY A 500 -20.40 3.38 -12.50
N LEU A 501 -21.40 4.14 -12.07
CA LEU A 501 -21.79 5.42 -12.65
C LEU A 501 -21.20 6.54 -11.79
N ALA A 502 -20.54 7.53 -12.39
CA ALA A 502 -20.13 8.75 -11.69
C ALA A 502 -20.42 9.98 -12.54
N PRO A 503 -21.71 10.39 -12.64
CA PRO A 503 -22.03 11.66 -13.25
C PRO A 503 -21.51 12.82 -12.41
N LEU A 504 -21.13 13.88 -13.09
CA LEU A 504 -20.86 15.20 -12.52
C LEU A 504 -21.55 16.23 -13.40
N ALA A 505 -22.32 17.14 -12.79
CA ALA A 505 -22.80 18.34 -13.45
C ALA A 505 -21.60 19.23 -13.82
N ASN A 506 -21.68 19.94 -14.96
CA ASN A 506 -20.59 20.82 -15.40
C ASN A 506 -20.60 22.14 -14.61
N THR A 507 -19.96 22.13 -13.44
CA THR A 507 -19.78 23.28 -12.56
C THR A 507 -18.31 23.46 -12.23
N ALA A 508 -17.89 24.68 -11.87
CA ALA A 508 -16.50 24.94 -11.45
C ALA A 508 -16.09 24.04 -10.27
N PHE A 509 -16.98 23.88 -9.28
CA PHE A 509 -16.78 23.01 -8.13
C PHE A 509 -16.53 21.55 -8.54
N ASN A 510 -17.37 21.01 -9.44
CA ASN A 510 -17.24 19.63 -9.90
C ASN A 510 -16.00 19.40 -10.77
N ASN A 511 -15.61 20.38 -11.59
CA ASN A 511 -14.45 20.27 -12.45
C ASN A 511 -13.13 20.18 -11.65
N ALA A 512 -13.10 20.73 -10.43
CA ALA A 512 -11.96 20.65 -9.53
C ALA A 512 -11.90 19.37 -8.67
N LYS A 513 -12.96 18.52 -8.69
CA LYS A 513 -12.98 17.26 -7.93
C LYS A 513 -11.86 16.30 -8.38
N SER A 514 -11.63 15.28 -7.55
CA SER A 514 -10.70 14.19 -7.85
C SER A 514 -11.39 13.03 -8.59
N ASP A 515 -10.58 12.08 -9.06
CA ASP A 515 -10.98 10.84 -9.73
C ASP A 515 -11.33 9.69 -8.77
N ILE A 516 -11.54 9.96 -7.47
CA ILE A 516 -11.71 8.90 -6.46
C ILE A 516 -12.80 7.86 -6.78
N LYS A 517 -13.88 8.26 -7.47
CA LYS A 517 -14.94 7.32 -7.89
C LYS A 517 -14.43 6.25 -8.86
N LEU A 518 -13.55 6.63 -9.78
CA LEU A 518 -12.92 5.67 -10.68
C LEU A 518 -12.07 4.67 -9.90
N LEU A 519 -11.37 5.11 -8.85
CA LEU A 519 -10.57 4.23 -8.02
C LEU A 519 -11.43 3.29 -7.16
N ASP A 520 -12.50 3.81 -6.55
CA ASP A 520 -13.44 3.02 -5.75
C ASP A 520 -14.07 1.91 -6.61
N TYR A 521 -14.57 2.25 -7.79
CA TYR A 521 -15.17 1.30 -8.73
C TYR A 521 -14.16 0.29 -9.26
N SER A 522 -12.94 0.74 -9.59
CA SER A 522 -11.84 -0.14 -9.99
C SER A 522 -11.48 -1.13 -8.89
N ALA A 523 -11.50 -0.69 -7.62
CA ALA A 523 -11.19 -1.54 -6.49
C ALA A 523 -12.30 -2.57 -6.20
N LEU A 524 -13.54 -2.29 -6.58
CA LEU A 524 -14.66 -3.24 -6.62
C LEU A 524 -14.63 -4.16 -7.85
N GLY A 525 -13.72 -3.93 -8.80
CA GLY A 525 -13.63 -4.70 -10.05
C GLY A 525 -14.66 -4.31 -11.10
N LEU A 526 -15.20 -3.10 -11.04
CA LEU A 526 -16.25 -2.61 -11.94
C LEU A 526 -15.66 -1.88 -13.15
N GLY A 527 -16.38 -1.95 -14.28
CA GLY A 527 -16.26 -0.95 -15.33
C GLY A 527 -16.80 0.39 -14.82
N SER A 528 -16.57 1.48 -15.54
CA SER A 528 -17.10 2.80 -15.16
C SER A 528 -17.63 3.59 -16.35
N LEU A 529 -18.69 4.34 -16.11
CA LEU A 529 -19.21 5.39 -16.98
C LEU A 529 -19.24 6.69 -16.19
N VAL A 530 -18.45 7.66 -16.62
CA VAL A 530 -18.23 8.91 -15.87
C VAL A 530 -18.36 10.12 -16.80
N SER A 531 -18.75 11.28 -16.26
CA SER A 531 -18.85 12.52 -17.07
C SER A 531 -17.51 12.88 -17.72
N ASP A 532 -17.53 13.36 -18.96
CA ASP A 532 -16.33 13.90 -19.60
C ASP A 532 -15.96 15.28 -19.02
N CYS A 533 -15.12 15.30 -17.98
CA CYS A 533 -14.74 16.51 -17.25
C CYS A 533 -13.28 16.43 -16.75
N PRO A 534 -12.66 17.57 -16.39
CA PRO A 534 -11.24 17.62 -16.00
C PRO A 534 -10.87 16.64 -14.87
N ALA A 535 -11.76 16.45 -13.89
CA ALA A 535 -11.58 15.51 -12.78
C ALA A 535 -11.30 14.07 -13.26
N TYR A 536 -12.01 13.61 -14.29
CA TYR A 536 -11.90 12.24 -14.81
C TYR A 536 -10.98 12.11 -16.03
N GLN A 537 -10.62 13.22 -16.69
CA GLN A 537 -9.65 13.25 -17.79
C GLN A 537 -8.18 13.18 -17.31
N ALA A 538 -7.94 13.47 -16.02
CA ALA A 538 -6.60 13.66 -15.46
C ALA A 538 -5.69 12.43 -15.60
N ASP A 539 -6.24 11.22 -15.45
CA ASP A 539 -5.50 9.97 -15.58
C ASP A 539 -5.85 9.28 -16.91
N PRO A 540 -4.91 9.19 -17.87
CA PRO A 540 -5.19 8.66 -19.20
C PRO A 540 -5.73 7.23 -19.22
N VAL A 541 -5.45 6.42 -18.19
CA VAL A 541 -5.90 5.03 -18.13
C VAL A 541 -7.42 4.92 -18.02
N PHE A 542 -8.08 5.91 -17.42
CA PHE A 542 -9.54 5.92 -17.26
C PHE A 542 -10.28 6.58 -18.42
N ARG A 543 -9.60 7.05 -19.48
CA ARG A 543 -10.26 7.75 -20.60
C ARG A 543 -11.34 6.94 -21.29
N SER A 544 -11.22 5.62 -21.31
CA SER A 544 -12.26 4.74 -21.87
C SER A 544 -13.56 4.73 -21.07
N ALA A 545 -13.60 5.32 -19.86
CA ALA A 545 -14.80 5.47 -19.03
C ALA A 545 -15.54 6.79 -19.27
N LEU A 546 -14.94 7.75 -20.01
CA LEU A 546 -15.52 9.06 -20.25
C LEU A 546 -16.74 8.96 -21.17
N VAL A 547 -17.84 9.61 -20.77
CA VAL A 547 -19.11 9.61 -21.49
C VAL A 547 -19.29 10.94 -22.21
N GLY A 548 -19.20 10.89 -23.54
CA GLY A 548 -19.58 12.02 -24.41
C GLY A 548 -21.08 12.07 -24.76
N ASP A 549 -21.76 10.92 -24.71
CA ASP A 549 -23.20 10.76 -24.97
C ASP A 549 -23.76 9.68 -24.03
N TRP A 550 -24.55 10.09 -23.03
CA TRP A 550 -25.11 9.20 -22.02
C TRP A 550 -26.04 8.12 -22.60
N PRO A 551 -27.08 8.45 -23.39
CA PRO A 551 -27.91 7.43 -24.04
C PRO A 551 -27.11 6.39 -24.84
N LYS A 552 -26.13 6.81 -25.63
CA LYS A 552 -25.30 5.89 -26.41
C LYS A 552 -24.45 5.01 -25.49
N SER A 553 -23.73 5.60 -24.55
CA SER A 553 -22.79 4.89 -23.67
C SER A 553 -23.50 3.88 -22.78
N LEU A 554 -24.70 4.22 -22.29
CA LEU A 554 -25.53 3.29 -21.52
C LEU A 554 -25.99 2.09 -22.34
N ARG A 555 -26.41 2.27 -23.61
CA ARG A 555 -26.76 1.15 -24.50
C ARG A 555 -25.56 0.26 -24.79
N GLU A 556 -24.42 0.86 -25.15
CA GLU A 556 -23.17 0.11 -25.39
C GLU A 556 -22.74 -0.67 -24.15
N ALA A 557 -22.96 -0.08 -22.97
CA ALA A 557 -22.70 -0.72 -21.70
C ALA A 557 -23.72 -1.81 -21.33
N LEU A 558 -24.82 -2.01 -22.06
CA LEU A 558 -25.61 -3.25 -21.99
C LEU A 558 -25.12 -4.25 -23.04
N ASP A 559 -24.95 -3.77 -24.27
CA ASP A 559 -24.74 -4.59 -25.46
C ASP A 559 -23.32 -5.21 -25.56
N GLN A 560 -22.31 -4.65 -24.87
CA GLN A 560 -20.90 -5.02 -25.03
C GLN A 560 -20.19 -5.49 -23.74
N PRO A 561 -20.60 -6.63 -23.14
CA PRO A 561 -20.04 -7.13 -21.88
C PRO A 561 -18.53 -7.34 -21.90
N GLN A 562 -17.97 -7.78 -23.02
CA GLN A 562 -16.52 -8.00 -23.12
C GLN A 562 -15.72 -6.69 -23.06
N VAL A 563 -16.22 -5.61 -23.64
CA VAL A 563 -15.57 -4.29 -23.58
C VAL A 563 -15.56 -3.78 -22.14
N ARG A 564 -16.68 -3.95 -21.43
CA ARG A 564 -16.78 -3.60 -20.00
C ARG A 564 -15.79 -4.37 -19.14
N ARG A 565 -15.69 -5.70 -19.33
CA ARG A 565 -14.73 -6.53 -18.58
C ARG A 565 -13.29 -6.10 -18.82
N ASN A 566 -12.94 -5.79 -20.06
CA ASN A 566 -11.60 -5.31 -20.40
C ASN A 566 -11.32 -3.95 -19.74
N GLN A 567 -12.28 -3.03 -19.79
CA GLN A 567 -12.19 -1.73 -19.12
C GLN A 567 -11.99 -1.89 -17.60
N ALA A 568 -12.82 -2.73 -16.96
CA ALA A 568 -12.73 -3.04 -15.53
C ALA A 568 -11.38 -3.65 -15.14
N ALA A 569 -10.89 -4.62 -15.92
CA ALA A 569 -9.60 -5.27 -15.67
C ALA A 569 -8.41 -4.31 -15.79
N VAL A 570 -8.42 -3.43 -16.80
CA VAL A 570 -7.40 -2.39 -16.99
C VAL A 570 -7.42 -1.38 -15.83
N ALA A 571 -8.62 -0.91 -15.47
CA ALA A 571 -8.85 0.05 -14.39
C ALA A 571 -8.42 -0.51 -13.01
N ALA A 572 -8.81 -1.75 -12.70
CA ALA A 572 -8.41 -2.47 -11.50
C ALA A 572 -6.89 -2.70 -11.46
N ALA A 573 -6.30 -3.18 -12.56
CA ALA A 573 -4.86 -3.36 -12.63
C ALA A 573 -4.13 -2.04 -12.36
N HIS A 574 -4.50 -0.96 -13.04
CA HIS A 574 -3.87 0.35 -12.82
C HIS A 574 -4.00 0.83 -11.37
N THR A 575 -5.21 0.72 -10.79
CA THR A 575 -5.47 1.14 -9.42
C THR A 575 -4.58 0.41 -8.42
N TRP A 576 -4.51 -0.93 -8.49
CA TRP A 576 -3.74 -1.74 -7.56
C TRP A 576 -2.22 -1.62 -7.72
N LEU A 577 -1.76 -1.12 -8.86
CA LEU A 577 -0.35 -1.12 -9.24
C LEU A 577 0.27 0.27 -9.14
N ASN A 578 -0.54 1.32 -9.24
CA ASN A 578 -0.07 2.71 -9.32
C ASN A 578 -0.79 3.68 -8.36
N ARG A 579 -1.98 3.34 -7.85
CA ARG A 579 -2.83 4.26 -7.09
C ARG A 579 -3.16 3.74 -5.69
N THR A 580 -2.16 3.17 -5.00
CA THR A 580 -2.28 2.69 -3.61
C THR A 580 -1.64 3.63 -2.60
N VAL A 581 -2.14 3.61 -1.36
CA VAL A 581 -1.68 4.51 -0.28
C VAL A 581 -0.18 4.43 0.00
N SER A 582 0.48 3.30 -0.23
CA SER A 582 1.93 3.15 -0.03
C SER A 582 2.75 4.10 -0.92
N PHE A 583 2.27 4.45 -2.12
CA PHE A 583 2.96 5.43 -2.97
C PHE A 583 2.86 6.84 -2.41
N THR A 584 1.69 7.21 -1.90
CA THR A 584 1.44 8.53 -1.31
C THR A 584 2.11 8.66 0.06
N ALA A 585 2.15 7.59 0.84
CA ALA A 585 2.78 7.53 2.16
C ALA A 585 4.26 7.94 2.11
N VAL A 586 5.03 7.38 1.16
CA VAL A 586 6.44 7.73 0.98
C VAL A 586 6.62 9.21 0.65
N LYS A 587 5.81 9.75 -0.27
CA LYS A 587 5.88 11.18 -0.62
C LYS A 587 5.53 12.08 0.56
N MET A 588 4.47 11.75 1.30
CA MET A 588 4.08 12.51 2.48
C MET A 588 5.18 12.49 3.53
N LEU A 589 5.80 11.34 3.77
CA LEU A 589 6.89 11.20 4.72
C LEU A 589 8.10 12.08 4.36
N GLU A 590 8.52 12.05 3.08
CA GLU A 590 9.60 12.91 2.58
C GLU A 590 9.30 14.40 2.79
N ARG A 591 8.04 14.82 2.58
CA ARG A 591 7.62 16.21 2.83
C ARG A 591 7.66 16.56 4.30
N LEU A 592 7.08 15.71 5.14
CA LEU A 592 7.03 15.92 6.59
C LEU A 592 8.44 16.05 7.19
N GLU A 593 9.41 15.27 6.71
CA GLU A 593 10.82 15.35 7.13
C GLU A 593 11.53 16.60 6.61
N ALA A 594 11.22 17.01 5.37
CA ALA A 594 11.75 18.26 4.81
C ALA A 594 11.24 19.50 5.57
N LEU A 595 10.02 19.43 6.11
CA LEU A 595 9.44 20.53 6.89
C LEU A 595 10.19 20.74 8.22
N THR A 596 10.56 19.66 8.91
CA THR A 596 11.18 19.72 10.25
C THR A 596 12.70 19.86 10.23
N SER A 597 13.38 19.33 9.22
CA SER A 597 14.83 19.51 9.05
C SER A 597 15.25 20.97 8.85
N ARG A 598 14.44 21.75 8.14
CA ARG A 598 14.69 23.20 7.95
C ARG A 598 14.59 24.00 9.26
N THR A 599 13.74 23.57 10.20
CA THR A 599 13.55 24.22 11.50
C THR A 599 14.78 24.05 12.41
N GLN A 600 15.43 22.88 12.37
CA GLN A 600 16.65 22.61 13.14
C GLN A 600 17.85 23.48 12.71
N THR A 601 18.01 23.76 11.41
CA THR A 601 19.07 24.67 10.91
C THR A 601 18.89 26.14 11.33
N SER A 602 17.67 26.58 11.63
CA SER A 602 17.40 27.94 12.11
C SER A 602 17.83 28.11 13.58
N SER A 603 17.49 27.14 14.43
CA SER A 603 17.92 27.11 15.84
C SER A 603 19.44 26.97 16.01
N ALA A 604 20.13 26.26 15.10
CA ALA A 604 21.59 26.15 15.12
C ALA A 604 22.32 27.46 14.78
N ARG A 605 21.69 28.38 14.04
CA ARG A 605 22.30 29.69 13.69
C ARG A 605 22.15 30.75 14.80
N LEU A 606 21.16 30.61 15.68
CA LEU A 606 20.97 31.51 16.83
C LEU A 606 21.85 31.18 18.03
N SER A 607 22.44 29.97 18.10
CA SER A 607 23.37 29.58 19.17
C SER A 607 24.84 29.90 18.85
N LEU A 608 25.18 30.30 17.62
CA LEU A 608 26.55 30.61 17.19
C LEU A 608 26.86 32.12 17.08
N SER A 609 25.90 33.00 17.41
CA SER A 609 26.11 34.46 17.46
C SER A 609 26.18 35.05 18.87
N GLY A 610 26.15 34.22 19.91
CA GLY A 610 26.38 34.59 21.31
C GLY A 610 27.65 33.95 21.84
N GLY A 611 28.81 34.45 21.42
CA GLY A 611 30.14 34.06 21.89
C GLY A 611 31.10 35.23 21.82
#